data_AF-A0A3P3RCN7-F1
#
_entry.id   AF-A0A3P3RCN7-F1
#
_cell.length_a   1.000
_cell.length_b   1.000
_cell.length_c   1.000
_cell.angle_alpha   90.00
_cell.angle_beta   90.00
_cell.angle_gamma   90.00
#
_symmetry.space_group_name_H-M   'P 1'
#
loop_
_entity.id
_entity.type
_entity.pdbx_description
1 polymer ?
#
loop_
_entity_poly.entity_id
_entity_poly.type
_entity_poly.pdbx_seq_one_letter_code
_entity_poly.pdbx_strand_id
1 'polypeptide(L)'
;MRIERNGSVWCGRVIELSGVTPRFDGEQVLDAINGTSDELRVVCEKPGDLHAHVGRLRPGMTLRRSAALAAAARSRGWSAPQDEEYEKIQGRIEELSIPDTDTAAARKRLAETTDEIERQRERVARLQGKVKALREHPERQTSEPYRALERAMQKLSELETEHAAAEQTLERARERQRQRHDRHDERLALEDRAANLARAARKHLCDRLHGEFTRTIESLPGPDDDPVTVALTITRLGEIRAPVVLECDRFDNAQTAADWLNAPVVSL
;
A
#
# COMPACT_ATOMS: atom_id res chain seq x y z
N MET A 1 -32.33 -4.39 11.55
CA MET A 1 -31.76 -5.08 10.38
C MET A 1 -32.80 -6.00 9.77
N ARG A 2 -32.58 -6.45 8.54
CA ARG A 2 -33.43 -7.43 7.83
C ARG A 2 -32.55 -8.41 7.06
N ILE A 3 -32.85 -9.70 7.16
CA ILE A 3 -32.14 -10.79 6.45
C ILE A 3 -33.14 -11.45 5.50
N GLU A 4 -32.73 -11.68 4.26
CA GLU A 4 -33.56 -12.32 3.22
C GLU A 4 -32.80 -13.50 2.60
N ARG A 5 -33.41 -14.69 2.60
CA ARG A 5 -32.87 -15.90 1.95
C ARG A 5 -34.01 -16.75 1.39
N ASN A 6 -33.99 -17.07 0.10
CA ASN A 6 -34.96 -17.96 -0.55
C ASN A 6 -36.44 -17.61 -0.26
N GLY A 7 -36.78 -16.32 -0.22
CA GLY A 7 -38.14 -15.84 0.07
C GLY A 7 -38.51 -15.75 1.55
N SER A 8 -37.70 -16.32 2.45
CA SER A 8 -37.83 -16.13 3.89
C SER A 8 -37.20 -14.81 4.31
N VAL A 9 -37.86 -14.12 5.25
CA VAL A 9 -37.45 -12.80 5.74
C VAL A 9 -37.45 -12.81 7.27
N TRP A 10 -36.34 -12.37 7.86
CA TRP A 10 -36.20 -12.15 9.29
C TRP A 10 -35.92 -10.67 9.54
N CYS A 11 -36.62 -10.08 10.51
CA CYS A 11 -36.54 -8.64 10.80
C CYS A 11 -36.43 -8.42 12.30
N GLY A 12 -35.54 -7.51 12.71
CA GLY A 12 -35.40 -7.13 14.10
C GLY A 12 -34.07 -6.48 14.43
N ARG A 13 -33.90 -6.15 15.72
CA ARG A 13 -32.58 -5.87 16.30
C ARG A 13 -31.85 -7.18 16.60
N VAL A 14 -32.60 -8.22 16.94
CA VAL A 14 -32.12 -9.57 17.23
C VAL A 14 -32.75 -10.51 16.23
N ILE A 15 -31.93 -11.33 15.56
CA ILE A 15 -32.38 -12.40 14.68
C ILE A 15 -31.71 -13.68 15.12
N GLU A 16 -32.54 -14.65 15.53
CA GLU A 16 -32.09 -15.98 15.90
C GLU A 16 -32.29 -16.91 14.70
N LEU A 17 -31.20 -17.46 14.19
CA LEU A 17 -31.18 -18.40 13.07
C LEU A 17 -30.76 -19.82 13.51
N SER A 18 -30.50 -20.00 14.82
CA SER A 18 -30.28 -21.30 15.42
C SER A 18 -31.49 -22.20 15.15
N GLY A 19 -31.26 -23.37 14.56
CA GLY A 19 -32.33 -24.32 14.18
C GLY A 19 -33.04 -24.05 12.85
N VAL A 20 -32.73 -22.96 12.12
CA VAL A 20 -33.26 -22.76 10.76
C VAL A 20 -32.56 -23.72 9.79
N THR A 21 -33.35 -24.40 8.93
CA THR A 21 -32.85 -25.35 7.93
C THR A 21 -33.08 -24.82 6.51
N PRO A 22 -32.06 -24.81 5.62
CA PRO A 22 -30.68 -25.22 5.87
C PRO A 22 -29.94 -24.26 6.80
N ARG A 23 -28.94 -24.78 7.53
CA ARG A 23 -28.13 -24.01 8.49
C ARG A 23 -27.47 -22.81 7.81
N PHE A 24 -27.35 -21.71 8.53
CA PHE A 24 -26.57 -20.56 8.11
C PHE A 24 -25.10 -20.74 8.49
N ASP A 25 -24.21 -20.42 7.56
CA ASP A 25 -22.79 -20.24 7.85
C ASP A 25 -22.57 -18.79 8.28
N GLY A 26 -21.91 -18.57 9.42
CA GLY A 26 -21.65 -17.21 9.89
C GLY A 26 -20.67 -16.44 9.03
N GLU A 27 -19.85 -17.11 8.22
CA GLU A 27 -19.03 -16.44 7.20
C GLU A 27 -19.93 -15.84 6.11
N GLN A 28 -20.86 -16.62 5.59
CA GLN A 28 -21.84 -16.17 4.60
C GLN A 28 -22.70 -15.01 5.15
N VAL A 29 -23.11 -15.06 6.42
CA VAL A 29 -23.84 -13.96 7.07
C VAL A 29 -22.97 -12.71 7.17
N LEU A 30 -21.70 -12.85 7.57
CA LEU A 30 -20.76 -11.73 7.66
C LEU A 30 -20.51 -11.09 6.29
N ASP A 31 -20.32 -11.90 5.25
CA ASP A 31 -20.16 -11.42 3.87
C ASP A 31 -21.40 -10.67 3.39
N ALA A 32 -22.59 -11.18 3.69
CA ALA A 32 -23.84 -10.50 3.37
C ALA A 32 -23.99 -9.16 4.10
N ILE A 33 -23.53 -9.06 5.35
CA ILE A 33 -23.47 -7.78 6.11
C ILE A 33 -22.49 -6.80 5.45
N ASN A 34 -21.37 -7.29 4.93
CA ASN A 34 -20.39 -6.50 4.19
C ASN A 34 -20.81 -6.17 2.75
N GLY A 35 -21.93 -6.73 2.27
CA GLY A 35 -22.44 -6.54 0.91
C GLY A 35 -21.68 -7.34 -0.15
N THR A 36 -20.99 -8.41 0.24
CA THR A 36 -20.17 -9.25 -0.65
C THR A 36 -20.77 -10.64 -0.92
N SER A 37 -21.99 -10.92 -0.44
CA SER A 37 -22.70 -12.18 -0.70
C SER A 37 -23.82 -12.01 -1.74
N ASP A 38 -23.90 -12.95 -2.68
CA ASP A 38 -24.96 -13.01 -3.70
C ASP A 38 -26.14 -13.92 -3.30
N GLU A 39 -25.95 -14.82 -2.32
CA GLU A 39 -26.94 -15.83 -1.91
C GLU A 39 -27.84 -15.37 -0.75
N LEU A 40 -27.36 -14.40 0.02
CA LEU A 40 -27.96 -13.92 1.24
C LEU A 40 -27.95 -12.40 1.22
N ARG A 41 -29.11 -11.77 1.45
CA ARG A 41 -29.20 -10.30 1.51
C ARG A 41 -29.42 -9.84 2.93
N VAL A 42 -28.54 -8.96 3.42
CA VAL A 42 -28.69 -8.30 4.72
C VAL A 42 -28.83 -6.79 4.52
N VAL A 43 -29.90 -6.22 5.04
CA VAL A 43 -30.15 -4.78 5.05
C VAL A 43 -29.89 -4.26 6.45
N CYS A 44 -28.80 -3.51 6.60
CA CYS A 44 -28.36 -2.92 7.87
C CYS A 44 -27.56 -1.63 7.67
N GLU A 45 -27.23 -0.97 8.78
CA GLU A 45 -26.23 0.09 8.80
C GLU A 45 -24.87 -0.43 8.32
N LYS A 46 -24.09 0.45 7.68
CA LYS A 46 -22.80 0.07 7.10
C LYS A 46 -21.81 -0.33 8.21
N PRO A 47 -21.11 -1.47 8.07
CA PRO A 47 -20.00 -1.82 8.94
C PRO A 47 -18.92 -0.74 9.00
N GLY A 48 -18.47 -0.39 10.20
CA GLY A 48 -17.32 0.48 10.44
C GLY A 48 -16.08 -0.30 10.88
N ASP A 49 -14.95 0.38 11.11
CA ASP A 49 -13.66 -0.24 11.42
C ASP A 49 -13.69 -1.20 12.62
N LEU A 50 -14.48 -0.89 13.65
CA LEU A 50 -14.64 -1.79 14.80
C LEU A 50 -15.27 -3.12 14.36
N HIS A 51 -16.27 -3.09 13.48
CA HIS A 51 -16.96 -4.30 13.01
C HIS A 51 -16.01 -5.24 12.25
N ALA A 52 -14.98 -4.73 11.58
CA ALA A 52 -13.95 -5.56 10.96
C ALA A 52 -13.19 -6.45 11.97
N HIS A 53 -13.21 -6.11 13.26
CA HIS A 53 -12.58 -6.88 14.33
C HIS A 53 -13.55 -7.78 15.11
N VAL A 54 -14.79 -7.35 15.27
CA VAL A 54 -15.75 -7.99 16.19
C VAL A 54 -17.11 -8.32 15.55
N GLY A 55 -17.24 -8.15 14.24
CA GLY A 55 -18.49 -8.38 13.50
C GLY A 55 -18.93 -9.84 13.46
N ARG A 56 -18.01 -10.78 13.73
CA ARG A 56 -18.27 -12.21 13.91
C ARG A 56 -17.50 -12.74 15.10
N LEU A 57 -18.22 -13.25 16.10
CA LEU A 57 -17.68 -13.76 17.35
C LEU A 57 -17.90 -15.26 17.41
N ARG A 58 -16.80 -16.02 17.34
CA ARG A 58 -16.82 -17.48 17.33
C ARG A 58 -15.67 -18.06 18.16
N PRO A 59 -15.83 -19.26 18.75
CA PRO A 59 -14.73 -19.99 19.35
C PRO A 59 -13.55 -20.15 18.39
N GLY A 60 -12.32 -20.04 18.91
CA GLY A 60 -11.11 -20.17 18.11
C GLY A 60 -10.78 -18.96 17.21
N MET A 61 -11.52 -17.85 17.33
CA MET A 61 -11.15 -16.62 16.63
C MET A 61 -9.82 -16.03 17.13
N THR A 62 -9.15 -15.27 16.27
CA THR A 62 -7.97 -14.49 16.66
C THR A 62 -8.33 -13.01 16.73
N LEU A 63 -7.71 -12.28 17.64
CA LEU A 63 -8.02 -10.88 17.86
C LEU A 63 -6.76 -10.06 18.13
N ARG A 64 -6.55 -9.01 17.33
CA ARG A 64 -5.54 -7.99 17.61
C ARG A 64 -6.12 -6.99 18.62
N ARG A 65 -6.12 -7.35 19.91
CA ARG A 65 -6.74 -6.60 21.02
C ARG A 65 -6.52 -5.09 20.94
N SER A 66 -5.27 -4.63 20.80
CA SER A 66 -4.97 -3.19 20.76
C SER A 66 -5.55 -2.47 19.54
N ALA A 67 -5.65 -3.15 18.38
CA ALA A 67 -6.25 -2.54 17.20
C ALA A 67 -7.77 -2.43 17.37
N ALA A 68 -8.42 -3.49 17.86
CA ALA A 68 -9.85 -3.52 18.13
C ALA A 68 -10.27 -2.51 19.21
N LEU A 69 -9.48 -2.36 20.28
CA LEU A 69 -9.72 -1.34 21.32
C LEU A 69 -9.63 0.09 20.75
N ALA A 70 -8.61 0.38 19.95
CA ALA A 70 -8.51 1.70 19.32
C ALA A 70 -9.66 1.95 18.34
N ALA A 71 -10.11 0.94 17.59
CA ALA A 71 -11.30 1.05 16.74
C ALA A 71 -12.57 1.30 17.57
N ALA A 72 -12.69 0.68 18.75
CA ALA A 72 -13.79 0.98 19.67
C ALA A 72 -13.76 2.42 20.19
N ALA A 73 -12.58 2.94 20.57
CA ALA A 73 -12.46 4.35 20.94
C ALA A 73 -12.87 5.28 19.78
N ARG A 74 -12.41 5.00 18.56
CA ARG A 74 -12.76 5.80 17.37
C ARG A 74 -14.25 5.73 17.04
N SER A 75 -14.90 4.58 17.23
CA SER A 75 -16.35 4.47 17.02
C SER A 75 -17.17 5.39 17.92
N ARG A 76 -16.64 5.78 19.09
CA ARG A 76 -17.21 6.78 20.02
C ARG A 76 -16.81 8.22 19.68
N GLY A 77 -16.17 8.44 18.53
CA GLY A 77 -15.65 9.74 18.09
C GLY A 77 -14.37 10.19 18.80
N TRP A 78 -13.64 9.30 19.48
CA TRP A 78 -12.36 9.71 20.10
C TRP A 78 -11.25 9.79 19.08
N SER A 79 -10.45 10.85 19.18
CA SER A 79 -9.20 11.04 18.43
C SER A 79 -7.99 10.92 19.36
N ALA A 80 -6.83 10.68 18.75
CA ALA A 80 -5.54 10.75 19.41
C ALA A 80 -4.81 12.04 19.01
N PRO A 81 -3.95 12.61 19.87
CA PRO A 81 -3.15 13.79 19.53
C PRO A 81 -2.28 13.63 18.28
N GLN A 82 -1.94 12.39 17.92
CA GLN A 82 -1.10 12.06 16.77
C GLN A 82 -1.87 12.06 15.43
N ASP A 83 -3.21 12.12 15.46
CA ASP A 83 -4.03 11.93 14.26
C ASP A 83 -3.78 13.02 13.21
N GLU A 84 -3.70 14.28 13.63
CA GLU A 84 -3.46 15.42 12.71
C GLU A 84 -2.08 15.33 12.04
N GLU A 85 -1.05 14.94 12.80
CA GLU A 85 0.30 14.75 12.26
C GLU A 85 0.36 13.54 11.33
N TYR A 86 -0.37 12.47 11.66
CA TYR A 86 -0.48 11.28 10.81
C TYR A 86 -1.12 11.62 9.45
N GLU A 87 -2.23 12.36 9.45
CA GLU A 87 -2.90 12.81 8.21
C GLU A 87 -1.98 13.69 7.35
N LYS A 88 -1.26 14.63 7.98
CA LYS A 88 -0.26 15.47 7.27
C LYS A 88 0.83 14.63 6.60
N ILE A 89 1.32 13.59 7.27
CA ILE A 89 2.36 12.72 6.71
C ILE A 89 1.81 11.84 5.60
N GLN A 90 0.60 11.30 5.74
CA GLN A 90 -0.05 10.55 4.66
C GLN A 90 -0.22 11.42 3.42
N GLY A 91 -0.68 12.66 3.57
CA GLY A 91 -0.77 13.61 2.46
C GLY A 91 0.59 13.84 1.77
N ARG A 92 1.68 14.00 2.55
CA ARG A 92 3.03 14.11 1.98
C ARG A 92 3.47 12.85 1.22
N ILE A 93 3.12 11.65 1.69
CA ILE A 93 3.44 10.40 1.00
C ILE A 93 2.69 10.32 -0.33
N GLU A 94 1.42 10.73 -0.35
CA GLU A 94 0.58 10.74 -1.55
C GLU A 94 1.08 11.75 -2.61
N GLU A 95 1.55 12.92 -2.17
CA GLU A 95 2.13 13.94 -3.04
C GLU A 95 3.51 13.55 -3.60
N LEU A 96 4.22 12.65 -2.93
CA LEU A 96 5.60 12.30 -3.28
C LEU A 96 5.66 11.38 -4.51
N SER A 97 5.92 11.98 -5.66
CA SER A 97 6.13 11.25 -6.92
C SER A 97 7.58 10.81 -7.10
N ILE A 98 7.79 9.51 -7.35
CA ILE A 98 9.11 8.93 -7.63
C ILE A 98 9.22 8.73 -9.15
N PRO A 99 10.13 9.43 -9.85
CA PRO A 99 10.28 9.29 -11.30
C PRO A 99 10.85 7.92 -11.66
N ASP A 100 10.42 7.37 -12.78
CA ASP A 100 11.06 6.22 -13.40
C ASP A 100 12.32 6.68 -14.15
N THR A 101 13.45 6.02 -13.89
CA THR A 101 14.75 6.45 -14.43
C THR A 101 15.62 5.24 -14.77
N ASP A 102 16.06 5.16 -16.02
CA ASP A 102 17.04 4.19 -16.49
C ASP A 102 18.28 4.89 -17.07
N THR A 103 19.46 4.38 -16.71
CA THR A 103 20.75 4.85 -17.21
C THR A 103 21.37 3.92 -18.24
N ALA A 104 20.84 2.71 -18.43
CA ALA A 104 21.43 1.69 -19.30
C ALA A 104 21.53 2.16 -20.75
N ALA A 105 20.46 2.75 -21.29
CA ALA A 105 20.45 3.29 -22.64
C ALA A 105 21.51 4.40 -22.84
N ALA A 106 21.65 5.32 -21.87
CA ALA A 106 22.62 6.40 -21.94
C ALA A 106 24.07 5.90 -21.85
N ARG A 107 24.33 4.89 -20.99
CA ARG A 107 25.66 4.23 -20.89
C ARG A 107 26.03 3.54 -22.19
N LYS A 108 25.08 2.80 -22.77
CA LYS A 108 25.29 2.10 -24.05
C LYS A 108 25.63 3.09 -25.16
N ARG A 109 24.87 4.18 -25.30
CA ARG A 109 25.15 5.18 -26.32
C ARG A 109 26.52 5.83 -26.15
N LEU A 110 26.91 6.15 -24.91
CA LEU A 110 28.24 6.69 -24.65
C LEU A 110 29.34 5.74 -25.13
N ALA A 111 29.26 4.45 -24.79
CA ALA A 111 30.21 3.44 -25.25
C ALA A 111 30.27 3.35 -26.79
N GLU A 112 29.11 3.32 -27.46
CA GLU A 112 29.05 3.29 -28.93
C GLU A 112 29.75 4.50 -29.55
N THR A 113 29.50 5.71 -29.06
CA THR A 113 30.14 6.93 -29.57
C THR A 113 31.64 6.96 -29.30
N THR A 114 32.11 6.43 -28.17
CA THR A 114 33.54 6.28 -27.88
C THR A 114 34.21 5.39 -28.93
N ASP A 115 33.64 4.21 -29.17
CA ASP A 115 34.17 3.25 -30.15
C ASP A 115 34.16 3.82 -31.58
N GLU A 116 33.13 4.59 -31.94
CA GLU A 116 33.03 5.27 -33.24
C GLU A 116 34.10 6.35 -33.42
N ILE A 117 34.37 7.16 -32.39
CA ILE A 117 35.45 8.15 -32.39
C ILE A 117 36.81 7.48 -32.56
N GLU A 118 37.09 6.41 -31.82
CA GLU A 118 38.36 5.69 -31.91
C GLU A 118 38.61 5.16 -33.34
N ARG A 119 37.62 4.45 -33.91
CA ARG A 119 37.68 3.97 -35.30
C ARG A 119 37.88 5.11 -36.30
N GLN A 120 37.25 6.26 -36.07
CA GLN A 120 37.35 7.40 -36.98
C GLN A 120 38.71 8.11 -36.86
N ARG A 121 39.29 8.22 -35.66
CA ARG A 121 40.65 8.73 -35.45
C ARG A 121 41.69 7.87 -36.14
N GLU A 122 41.57 6.55 -36.05
CA GLU A 122 42.43 5.63 -36.81
C GLU A 122 42.31 5.84 -38.33
N ARG A 123 41.09 6.07 -38.83
CA ARG A 123 40.86 6.36 -40.25
C ARG A 123 41.51 7.66 -40.69
N VAL A 124 41.39 8.73 -39.90
CA VAL A 124 42.05 10.02 -40.14
C VAL A 124 43.56 9.85 -40.19
N ALA A 125 44.16 9.19 -39.19
CA ALA A 125 45.61 8.94 -39.14
C ALA A 125 46.11 8.17 -40.39
N ARG A 126 45.37 7.14 -40.80
CA ARG A 126 45.67 6.37 -42.02
C ARG A 126 45.64 7.23 -43.28
N LEU A 127 44.65 8.12 -43.41
CA LEU A 127 44.51 9.02 -44.56
C LEU A 127 45.57 10.13 -44.56
N GLN A 128 45.94 10.68 -43.40
CA GLN A 128 47.06 11.60 -43.25
C GLN A 128 48.37 10.97 -43.72
N GLY A 129 48.64 9.71 -43.35
CA GLY A 129 49.79 8.95 -43.84
C GLY A 129 49.82 8.82 -45.37
N LYS A 130 48.67 8.55 -46.00
CA LYS A 130 48.56 8.49 -47.48
C LYS A 130 48.81 9.84 -48.15
N VAL A 131 48.22 10.91 -47.62
CA VAL A 131 48.43 12.28 -48.13
C VAL A 131 49.90 12.69 -48.03
N LYS A 132 50.57 12.35 -46.92
CA LYS A 132 52.01 12.61 -46.75
C LYS A 132 52.85 11.89 -47.81
N ALA A 133 52.62 10.60 -48.04
CA ALA A 133 53.33 9.83 -49.06
C ALA A 133 53.14 10.38 -50.49
N LEU A 134 51.96 10.96 -50.80
CA LEU A 134 51.71 11.60 -52.09
C LEU A 134 52.44 12.94 -52.26
N ARG A 135 52.64 13.69 -51.18
CA ARG A 135 53.45 14.93 -51.22
C ARG A 135 54.93 14.63 -51.50
N GLU A 136 55.41 13.48 -51.04
CA GLU A 136 56.79 13.02 -51.27
C GLU A 136 57.01 12.51 -52.72
N HIS A 137 55.94 12.25 -53.48
CA HIS A 137 55.99 11.77 -54.87
C HIS A 137 55.05 12.58 -55.80
N PRO A 138 55.46 13.80 -56.21
CA PRO A 138 54.60 14.78 -56.89
C PRO A 138 54.09 14.35 -58.26
N GLU A 139 54.73 13.38 -58.90
CA GLU A 139 54.37 12.84 -60.22
C GLU A 139 52.99 12.12 -60.23
N ARG A 140 52.41 11.83 -59.06
CA ARG A 140 51.16 11.06 -58.88
C ARG A 140 50.02 11.90 -58.27
N GLN A 141 49.87 13.14 -58.71
CA GLN A 141 48.88 14.08 -58.16
C GLN A 141 47.42 13.66 -58.45
N THR A 142 46.76 13.06 -57.46
CA THR A 142 45.32 12.81 -57.45
C THR A 142 44.66 13.56 -56.28
N SER A 143 43.53 14.22 -56.52
CA SER A 143 42.82 15.02 -55.48
C SER A 143 42.00 14.18 -54.48
N GLU A 144 41.76 12.90 -54.79
CA GLU A 144 40.88 12.02 -54.03
C GLU A 144 41.33 11.78 -52.56
N PRO A 145 42.61 11.54 -52.25
CA PRO A 145 43.05 11.30 -50.87
C PRO A 145 42.91 12.52 -49.96
N TYR A 146 43.05 13.72 -50.53
CA TYR A 146 42.81 14.99 -49.82
C TYR A 146 41.33 15.16 -49.48
N ARG A 147 40.42 14.96 -50.45
CA ARG A 147 38.97 14.99 -50.21
C ARG A 147 38.52 13.92 -49.22
N ALA A 148 39.12 12.73 -49.27
CA ALA A 148 38.82 11.66 -48.33
C ALA A 148 39.25 12.02 -46.90
N LEU A 149 40.41 12.66 -46.73
CA LEU A 149 40.88 13.16 -45.44
C LEU A 149 39.95 14.25 -44.89
N GLU A 150 39.57 15.22 -45.72
CA GLU A 150 38.65 16.30 -45.34
C GLU A 150 37.30 15.75 -44.85
N ARG A 151 36.69 14.84 -45.60
CA ARG A 151 35.46 14.15 -45.18
C ARG A 151 35.64 13.36 -43.89
N ALA A 152 36.79 12.71 -43.70
CA ALA A 152 37.05 11.96 -42.48
C ALA A 152 37.20 12.86 -41.25
N MET A 153 37.84 14.02 -41.40
CA MET A 153 37.94 15.05 -40.36
C MET A 153 36.58 15.67 -40.04
N GLN A 154 35.77 15.97 -41.05
CA GLN A 154 34.39 16.43 -40.86
C GLN A 154 33.59 15.41 -40.05
N LYS A 155 33.64 14.13 -40.44
CA LYS A 155 32.92 13.08 -39.71
C LYS A 155 33.44 12.89 -38.29
N LEU A 156 34.73 13.06 -38.04
CA LEU A 156 35.29 13.03 -36.69
C LEU A 156 34.69 14.15 -35.82
N SER A 157 34.59 15.38 -36.34
CA SER A 157 33.99 16.50 -35.61
C SER A 157 32.51 16.27 -35.30
N GLU A 158 31.76 15.65 -36.21
CA GLU A 158 30.36 15.25 -35.97
C GLU A 158 30.28 14.22 -34.83
N LEU A 159 31.11 13.17 -34.87
CA LEU A 159 31.14 12.13 -33.84
C LEU A 159 31.56 12.67 -32.47
N GLU A 160 32.52 13.60 -32.41
CA GLU A 160 32.92 14.28 -31.18
C GLU A 160 31.76 15.09 -30.59
N THR A 161 30.91 15.68 -31.43
CA THR A 161 29.69 16.36 -30.98
C THR A 161 28.65 15.37 -30.45
N GLU A 162 28.44 14.26 -31.15
CA GLU A 162 27.52 13.19 -30.70
C GLU A 162 27.97 12.58 -29.36
N HIS A 163 29.27 12.38 -29.18
CA HIS A 163 29.85 11.88 -27.94
C HIS A 163 29.65 12.85 -26.78
N ALA A 164 29.92 14.14 -26.97
CA ALA A 164 29.64 15.16 -25.95
C ALA A 164 28.15 15.18 -25.56
N ALA A 165 27.24 15.01 -26.52
CA ALA A 165 25.81 14.91 -26.25
C ALA A 165 25.45 13.63 -25.46
N ALA A 166 26.10 12.50 -25.77
CA ALA A 166 25.91 11.24 -25.05
C ALA A 166 26.41 11.34 -23.59
N GLU A 167 27.55 11.99 -23.35
CA GLU A 167 28.07 12.28 -22.00
C GLU A 167 27.09 13.10 -21.19
N GLN A 168 26.61 14.23 -21.73
CA GLN A 168 25.63 15.09 -21.07
C GLN A 168 24.33 14.34 -20.76
N THR A 169 23.90 13.47 -21.67
CA THR A 169 22.70 12.64 -21.48
C THR A 169 22.88 11.66 -20.32
N LEU A 170 24.03 11.00 -20.23
CA LEU A 170 24.35 10.09 -19.13
C LEU A 170 24.44 10.84 -17.79
N GLU A 171 25.04 12.03 -17.76
CA GLU A 171 25.12 12.85 -16.55
C GLU A 171 23.72 13.22 -16.03
N ARG A 172 22.84 13.71 -16.92
CA ARG A 172 21.44 14.00 -16.58
C ARG A 172 20.66 12.76 -16.14
N ALA A 173 20.95 11.60 -16.71
CA ALA A 173 20.32 10.34 -16.31
C ALA A 173 20.79 9.90 -14.90
N ARG A 174 22.08 10.04 -14.60
CA ARG A 174 22.64 9.77 -13.26
C ARG A 174 22.09 10.71 -12.20
N GLU A 175 21.95 11.99 -12.52
CA GLU A 175 21.36 12.97 -11.62
C GLU A 175 19.90 12.63 -11.30
N ARG A 176 19.10 12.30 -12.32
CA ARG A 176 17.73 11.80 -12.12
C ARG A 176 17.68 10.53 -11.29
N GLN A 177 18.62 9.60 -11.49
CA GLN A 177 18.71 8.39 -10.68
C GLN A 177 19.01 8.72 -9.20
N ARG A 178 19.90 9.66 -8.91
CA ARG A 178 20.16 10.11 -7.52
C ARG A 178 18.90 10.72 -6.90
N GLN A 179 18.24 11.64 -7.59
CA GLN A 179 16.99 12.24 -7.12
C GLN A 179 15.88 11.20 -6.88
N ARG A 180 15.83 10.14 -7.69
CA ARG A 180 14.93 8.99 -7.46
C ARG A 180 15.26 8.28 -6.15
N HIS A 181 16.53 8.01 -5.87
CA HIS A 181 16.96 7.40 -4.61
C HIS A 181 16.63 8.31 -3.42
N ASP A 182 16.96 9.60 -3.50
CA ASP A 182 16.68 10.55 -2.41
C ASP A 182 15.18 10.62 -2.09
N ARG A 183 14.31 10.64 -3.12
CA ARG A 183 12.85 10.60 -2.95
C ARG A 183 12.36 9.27 -2.38
N HIS A 184 12.98 8.15 -2.77
CA HIS A 184 12.64 6.85 -2.19
C HIS A 184 12.99 6.81 -0.70
N ASP A 185 14.15 7.34 -0.33
CA ASP A 185 14.60 7.39 1.08
C ASP A 185 13.72 8.35 1.90
N GLU A 186 13.31 9.50 1.33
CA GLU A 186 12.32 10.38 1.95
C GLU A 186 10.98 9.66 2.16
N ARG A 187 10.49 8.93 1.15
CA ARG A 187 9.26 8.16 1.24
C ARG A 187 9.33 7.14 2.38
N LEU A 188 10.40 6.37 2.44
CA LEU A 188 10.59 5.34 3.46
C LEU A 188 10.61 5.95 4.87
N ALA A 189 11.30 7.09 5.04
CA ALA A 189 11.32 7.80 6.32
C ALA A 189 9.93 8.33 6.74
N LEU A 190 9.12 8.81 5.77
CA LEU A 190 7.74 9.23 6.03
C LEU A 190 6.83 8.05 6.39
N GLU A 191 6.94 6.93 5.68
CA GLU A 191 6.18 5.69 5.96
C GLU A 191 6.50 5.16 7.37
N ASP A 192 7.77 5.15 7.77
CA ASP A 192 8.19 4.77 9.12
C ASP A 192 7.64 5.71 10.19
N ARG A 193 7.68 7.02 9.94
CA ARG A 193 7.12 8.01 10.87
C ARG A 193 5.60 7.85 10.99
N ALA A 194 4.90 7.63 9.89
CA ALA A 194 3.46 7.33 9.90
C ALA A 194 3.14 6.07 10.71
N ALA A 195 3.93 5.00 10.54
CA ALA A 195 3.77 3.77 11.30
C ALA A 195 3.97 4.02 12.82
N ASN A 196 4.96 4.83 13.19
CA ASN A 196 5.21 5.21 14.58
C ASN A 196 4.06 6.04 15.17
N LEU A 197 3.55 7.04 14.44
CA LEU A 197 2.40 7.84 14.88
C LEU A 197 1.15 6.98 15.04
N ALA A 198 0.87 6.07 14.10
CA ALA A 198 -0.27 5.15 14.20
C ALA A 198 -0.16 4.22 15.42
N ARG A 199 1.04 3.74 15.76
CA ARG A 199 1.29 2.96 16.98
C ARG A 199 1.04 3.81 18.24
N ALA A 200 1.53 5.04 18.26
CA ALA A 200 1.35 5.97 19.39
C ALA A 200 -0.12 6.36 19.58
N ALA A 201 -0.85 6.66 18.49
CA ALA A 201 -2.29 6.92 18.50
C ALA A 201 -3.06 5.73 19.08
N ARG A 202 -2.78 4.51 18.59
CA ARG A 202 -3.39 3.29 19.10
C ARG A 202 -3.14 3.10 20.60
N LYS A 203 -1.89 3.29 21.04
CA LYS A 203 -1.54 3.19 22.46
C LYS A 203 -2.34 4.20 23.29
N HIS A 204 -2.38 5.47 22.86
CA HIS A 204 -3.14 6.52 23.55
C HIS A 204 -4.62 6.16 23.73
N LEU A 205 -5.27 5.68 22.66
CA LEU A 205 -6.68 5.28 22.70
C LEU A 205 -6.91 4.06 23.60
N CYS A 206 -6.03 3.05 23.53
CA CYS A 206 -6.07 1.89 24.41
C CYS A 206 -5.92 2.28 25.88
N ASP A 207 -4.94 3.12 26.20
CA ASP A 207 -4.67 3.57 27.58
C ASP A 207 -5.89 4.31 28.15
N ARG A 208 -6.58 5.11 27.32
CA ARG A 208 -7.79 5.83 27.72
C ARG A 208 -8.99 4.91 27.98
N LEU A 209 -9.12 3.80 27.24
CA LEU A 209 -10.18 2.80 27.46
C LEU A 209 -9.84 1.77 28.55
N HIS A 210 -8.58 1.66 28.96
CA HIS A 210 -8.10 0.56 29.81
C HIS A 210 -8.94 0.36 31.08
N GLY A 211 -9.25 1.45 31.81
CA GLY A 211 -10.03 1.36 33.05
C GLY A 211 -11.51 0.98 32.84
N GLU A 212 -12.11 1.30 31.69
CA GLU A 212 -13.46 0.86 31.35
C GLU A 212 -13.46 -0.61 30.90
N PHE A 213 -12.43 -1.00 30.14
CA PHE A 213 -12.21 -2.37 29.71
C PHE A 213 -12.07 -3.34 30.87
N THR A 214 -11.19 -3.05 31.84
CA THR A 214 -10.95 -3.94 32.99
C THR A 214 -12.24 -4.18 33.79
N ARG A 215 -13.03 -3.11 34.04
CA ARG A 215 -14.31 -3.25 34.75
C ARG A 215 -15.37 -4.03 33.96
N THR A 216 -15.35 -3.90 32.64
CA THR A 216 -16.34 -4.55 31.77
C THR A 216 -16.03 -6.04 31.61
N ILE A 217 -14.76 -6.41 31.45
CA ILE A 217 -14.37 -7.81 31.26
C ILE A 217 -14.65 -8.64 32.51
N GLU A 218 -14.44 -8.07 33.71
CA GLU A 218 -14.78 -8.68 35.01
C GLU A 218 -16.27 -9.02 35.17
N SER A 219 -17.15 -8.44 34.35
CA SER A 219 -18.59 -8.71 34.37
C SER A 219 -19.01 -9.89 33.49
N LEU A 220 -18.13 -10.40 32.62
CA LEU A 220 -18.43 -11.50 31.71
C LEU A 220 -18.00 -12.85 32.29
N PRO A 221 -18.78 -13.93 32.06
CA PRO A 221 -18.34 -15.27 32.38
C PRO A 221 -17.28 -15.74 31.36
N GLY A 222 -16.12 -16.17 31.86
CA GLY A 222 -15.05 -16.78 31.06
C GLY A 222 -13.66 -16.34 31.49
N PRO A 223 -12.59 -16.88 30.86
CA PRO A 223 -11.24 -16.39 31.08
C PRO A 223 -11.07 -14.99 30.46
N ASP A 224 -10.44 -14.07 31.19
CA ASP A 224 -10.20 -12.69 30.73
C ASP A 224 -9.32 -12.61 29.47
N ASP A 225 -8.44 -13.61 29.26
CA ASP A 225 -7.54 -13.67 28.11
C ASP A 225 -8.12 -14.46 26.92
N ASP A 226 -9.36 -14.96 27.03
CA ASP A 226 -10.06 -15.63 25.91
C ASP A 226 -10.43 -14.60 24.82
N PRO A 227 -10.03 -14.80 23.54
CA PRO A 227 -10.32 -13.86 22.46
C PRO A 227 -11.80 -13.51 22.30
N VAL A 228 -12.71 -14.45 22.56
CA VAL A 228 -14.17 -14.19 22.49
C VAL A 228 -14.61 -13.26 23.62
N THR A 229 -14.19 -13.51 24.86
CA THR A 229 -14.48 -12.63 26.01
C THR A 229 -13.93 -11.22 25.79
N VAL A 230 -12.70 -11.11 25.27
CA VAL A 230 -12.09 -9.82 24.92
C VAL A 230 -12.89 -9.13 23.81
N ALA A 231 -13.28 -9.84 22.75
CA ALA A 231 -14.04 -9.27 21.63
C ALA A 231 -15.44 -8.80 22.05
N LEU A 232 -16.13 -9.56 22.90
CA LEU A 232 -17.40 -9.17 23.52
C LEU A 232 -17.24 -7.87 24.33
N THR A 233 -16.21 -7.81 25.17
CA THR A 233 -15.88 -6.61 25.95
C THR A 233 -15.65 -5.41 25.04
N ILE A 234 -14.84 -5.55 23.98
CA ILE A 234 -14.58 -4.45 23.04
C ILE A 234 -15.84 -4.03 22.29
N THR A 235 -16.70 -4.99 21.92
CA THR A 235 -17.99 -4.73 21.28
C THR A 235 -18.87 -3.86 22.17
N ARG A 236 -18.98 -4.19 23.47
CA ARG A 236 -19.74 -3.40 24.45
C ARG A 236 -19.21 -1.97 24.58
N LEU A 237 -17.88 -1.80 24.56
CA LEU A 237 -17.24 -0.51 24.78
C LEU A 237 -17.36 0.43 23.57
N GLY A 238 -17.55 -0.11 22.38
CA GLY A 238 -17.66 0.65 21.14
C GLY A 238 -19.09 0.95 20.72
N GLU A 239 -19.22 1.75 19.66
CA GLU A 239 -20.50 1.99 18.99
C GLU A 239 -20.56 1.17 17.71
N ILE A 240 -21.36 0.09 17.72
CA ILE A 240 -21.59 -0.76 16.54
C ILE A 240 -23.06 -0.70 16.14
N ARG A 241 -23.29 -0.30 14.89
CA ARG A 241 -24.63 -0.22 14.30
C ARG A 241 -24.93 -1.35 13.31
N ALA A 242 -23.90 -1.91 12.69
CA ALA A 242 -24.01 -3.14 11.90
C ALA A 242 -24.23 -4.35 12.82
N PRO A 243 -24.95 -5.38 12.38
CA PRO A 243 -25.18 -6.55 13.22
C PRO A 243 -23.91 -7.36 13.48
N VAL A 244 -23.80 -7.86 14.72
CA VAL A 244 -22.75 -8.78 15.16
C VAL A 244 -23.27 -10.21 15.04
N VAL A 245 -22.51 -11.06 14.36
CA VAL A 245 -22.79 -12.50 14.23
C VAL A 245 -22.22 -13.22 15.45
N LEU A 246 -23.06 -13.88 16.23
CA LEU A 246 -22.69 -14.65 17.41
C LEU A 246 -22.80 -16.15 17.13
N GLU A 247 -21.68 -16.85 17.30
CA GLU A 247 -21.55 -18.31 17.24
C GLU A 247 -21.00 -18.84 18.59
N CYS A 248 -21.29 -18.16 19.69
CA CYS A 248 -20.77 -18.51 21.01
C CYS A 248 -21.85 -18.52 22.09
N ASP A 249 -21.75 -19.48 23.01
CA ASP A 249 -22.73 -19.72 24.08
C ASP A 249 -22.38 -18.94 25.36
N ARG A 250 -22.11 -17.63 25.24
CA ARG A 250 -21.73 -16.75 26.37
C ARG A 250 -22.93 -16.07 27.04
N PHE A 251 -24.10 -16.15 26.42
CA PHE A 251 -25.35 -15.56 26.91
C PHE A 251 -26.46 -16.60 26.83
N ASP A 252 -27.43 -16.52 27.73
CA ASP A 252 -28.56 -17.45 27.78
C ASP A 252 -29.42 -17.40 26.50
N ASN A 253 -29.48 -16.24 25.85
CA ASN A 253 -30.20 -16.05 24.60
C ASN A 253 -29.69 -14.81 23.84
N ALA A 254 -30.09 -14.72 22.57
CA ALA A 254 -29.66 -13.64 21.66
C ALA A 254 -30.14 -12.24 22.09
N GLN A 255 -31.25 -12.14 22.83
CA GLN A 255 -31.76 -10.86 23.33
C GLN A 255 -30.87 -10.31 24.45
N THR A 256 -30.51 -11.15 25.43
CA THR A 256 -29.54 -10.80 26.49
C THR A 256 -28.21 -10.38 25.87
N ALA A 257 -27.75 -11.08 24.83
CA ALA A 257 -26.54 -10.71 24.13
C ALA A 257 -26.64 -9.34 23.45
N ALA A 258 -27.75 -9.04 22.76
CA ALA A 258 -27.94 -7.75 22.09
C ALA A 258 -28.04 -6.56 23.05
N ASP A 259 -28.71 -6.75 24.19
CA ASP A 259 -28.86 -5.73 25.23
C ASP A 259 -27.53 -5.50 25.96
N TRP A 260 -26.80 -6.58 26.26
CA TRP A 260 -25.46 -6.46 26.81
C TRP A 260 -24.50 -5.85 25.80
N LEU A 261 -24.44 -6.28 24.55
CA LEU A 261 -23.54 -5.69 23.55
C LEU A 261 -23.93 -4.26 23.12
N ASN A 262 -25.18 -3.86 23.42
CA ASN A 262 -25.80 -2.66 22.87
C ASN A 262 -25.70 -2.57 21.33
N ALA A 263 -25.81 -3.70 20.65
CA ALA A 263 -25.68 -3.81 19.19
C ALA A 263 -26.77 -4.71 18.62
N PRO A 264 -27.08 -4.64 17.30
CA PRO A 264 -27.90 -5.66 16.67
C PRO A 264 -27.15 -7.00 16.61
N VAL A 265 -27.87 -8.11 16.79
CA VAL A 265 -27.27 -9.46 16.91
C VAL A 265 -27.94 -10.44 15.97
N VAL A 266 -27.13 -11.21 15.25
CA VAL A 266 -27.55 -12.43 14.56
C VAL A 266 -26.96 -13.62 15.30
N SER A 267 -27.78 -14.48 15.87
CA SER A 267 -27.33 -15.67 16.61
C SER A 267 -27.46 -16.93 15.73
N LEU A 268 -26.43 -17.77 15.72
CA LEU A 268 -26.31 -18.97 14.88
C LEU A 268 -26.16 -20.27 15.67
#